data_AF-A0A7Y6YLX5-F1
#
_entry.id   AF-A0A7Y6YLX5-F1
#
_cell.length_a   1.000
_cell.length_b   1.000
_cell.length_c   1.000
_cell.angle_alpha   90.00
_cell.angle_beta   90.00
_cell.angle_gamma   90.00
#
_symmetry.space_group_name_H-M   'P 1'
#
loop_
_entity.id
_entity.type
_entity.pdbx_description
1 polymer ?
#
loop_
_entity_poly.entity_id
_entity_poly.type
_entity_poly.pdbx_seq_one_letter_code
_entity_poly.pdbx_strand_id
1 'polypeptide(L)'
;MTSVAHPLTDRPDPAVIADQNDAFRKLACLGIAPEAPIQGRMHVTRSLMEAGDGFMAEAVKATGEFATFEPENDPEGWHDFGAVEIRGETVFWKLDLYEAGSDFRYGAETPDNPATTMRVLTIMLARDW
;
A
#
# COMPACT_ATOMS: atom_id res chain seq x y z
N MET A 1 12.98 -32.15 18.22
CA MET A 1 12.85 -30.73 17.84
C MET A 1 13.62 -30.53 16.55
N THR A 2 12.97 -30.73 15.41
CA THR A 2 13.55 -30.46 14.10
C THR A 2 13.18 -29.03 13.73
N SER A 3 14.09 -28.09 14.01
CA SER A 3 14.04 -26.75 13.45
C SER A 3 14.32 -26.88 11.96
N VAL A 4 13.28 -26.68 11.14
CA VAL A 4 13.46 -26.55 9.70
C VAL A 4 13.95 -25.13 9.48
N ALA A 5 15.26 -24.98 9.25
CA ALA A 5 15.82 -23.74 8.76
C ALA A 5 15.15 -23.43 7.41
N HIS A 6 14.33 -22.37 7.37
CA HIS A 6 13.95 -21.76 6.11
C HIS A 6 15.24 -21.29 5.43
N PRO A 7 15.48 -21.63 4.16
CA PRO A 7 16.59 -21.02 3.44
C PRO A 7 16.33 -19.52 3.40
N LEU A 8 17.27 -18.74 3.93
CA LEU A 8 17.31 -17.30 3.75
C LEU A 8 17.41 -17.05 2.25
N THR A 9 16.28 -16.76 1.61
CA THR A 9 16.30 -16.15 0.29
C THR A 9 16.83 -14.75 0.47
N ASP A 10 17.93 -14.39 -0.21
CA ASP A 10 18.49 -13.02 -0.24
C ASP A 10 17.51 -11.96 -0.79
N ARG A 11 16.28 -12.37 -1.14
CA ARG A 11 15.24 -11.53 -1.72
C ARG A 11 14.03 -11.48 -0.80
N PRO A 12 13.41 -10.30 -0.64
CA PRO A 12 12.16 -10.16 0.09
C PRO A 12 11.06 -11.07 -0.46
N ASP A 13 10.20 -11.58 0.41
CA ASP A 13 9.07 -12.44 0.01
C ASP A 13 7.87 -11.58 -0.48
N PRO A 14 7.51 -11.64 -1.77
CA PRO A 14 6.38 -10.86 -2.31
C PRO A 14 5.06 -11.10 -1.60
N ALA A 15 4.77 -12.34 -1.19
CA ALA A 15 3.50 -12.66 -0.53
C ALA A 15 3.41 -11.99 0.85
N VAL A 16 4.54 -11.95 1.58
CA VAL A 16 4.62 -11.26 2.87
C VAL A 16 4.48 -9.75 2.69
N ILE A 17 5.07 -9.18 1.63
CA ILE A 17 4.93 -7.76 1.29
C ILE A 17 3.47 -7.43 0.96
N ALA A 18 2.83 -8.24 0.12
CA ALA A 18 1.44 -8.11 -0.28
C ALA A 18 0.49 -8.14 0.93
N ASP A 19 0.63 -9.15 1.81
CA ASP A 19 -0.18 -9.27 3.02
C ASP A 19 -0.06 -8.04 3.92
N GLN A 20 1.16 -7.51 4.07
CA GLN A 20 1.42 -6.31 4.85
C GLN A 20 0.87 -5.05 4.18
N ASN A 21 1.01 -4.93 2.85
CA ASN A 21 0.47 -3.80 2.09
C ASN A 21 -1.06 -3.77 2.16
N ASP A 22 -1.71 -4.92 2.02
CA ASP A 22 -3.14 -5.07 2.19
C ASP A 22 -3.59 -4.74 3.63
N ALA A 23 -2.86 -5.22 4.63
CA ALA A 23 -3.14 -4.94 6.03
C ALA A 23 -3.05 -3.42 6.32
N PHE A 24 -2.01 -2.75 5.83
CA PHE A 24 -1.86 -1.30 6.01
C PHE A 24 -2.93 -0.52 5.23
N ARG A 25 -3.24 -0.90 3.99
CA ARG A 25 -4.28 -0.27 3.16
C ARG A 25 -5.66 -0.37 3.82
N LYS A 26 -6.02 -1.55 4.34
CA LYS A 26 -7.27 -1.76 5.11
C LYS A 26 -7.29 -0.97 6.41
N LEU A 27 -6.17 -0.90 7.13
CA LEU A 27 -6.06 -0.07 8.33
C LEU A 27 -6.26 1.41 8.01
N ALA A 28 -5.51 1.95 7.05
CA ALA A 28 -5.48 3.36 6.71
C ALA A 28 -6.82 3.85 6.13
N CYS A 29 -7.46 3.04 5.28
CA CYS A 29 -8.66 3.43 4.57
C CYS A 29 -9.96 3.02 5.27
N LEU A 30 -9.98 1.87 5.96
CA LEU A 30 -11.20 1.28 6.51
C LEU A 30 -11.18 1.20 8.05
N GLY A 31 -10.05 1.52 8.69
CA GLY A 31 -9.90 1.39 10.14
C GLY A 31 -9.86 -0.06 10.64
N ILE A 32 -9.62 -1.03 9.75
CA ILE A 32 -9.54 -2.45 10.11
C ILE A 32 -8.17 -2.72 10.71
N ALA A 33 -8.15 -3.08 12.00
CA ALA A 33 -6.90 -3.37 12.70
C ALA A 33 -6.20 -4.61 12.12
N PRO A 34 -4.89 -4.54 11.82
CA PRO A 34 -4.11 -5.70 11.40
C PRO A 34 -3.81 -6.61 12.61
N GLU A 35 -3.47 -7.87 12.34
CA GLU A 35 -3.05 -8.82 13.39
C GLU A 35 -1.73 -8.43 14.05
N ALA A 36 -0.83 -7.81 13.28
CA ALA A 36 0.45 -7.29 13.75
C ALA A 36 0.55 -5.78 13.48
N PRO A 37 1.21 -5.01 14.36
CA PRO A 37 1.41 -3.58 14.15
C PRO A 37 2.11 -3.31 12.82
N ILE A 38 1.56 -2.36 12.06
CA ILE A 38 2.13 -1.90 10.80
C ILE A 38 2.20 -0.38 10.81
N GLN A 39 3.37 0.14 10.48
CA GLN A 39 3.65 1.57 10.49
C GLN A 39 3.52 2.13 9.08
N GLY A 40 2.84 3.28 8.98
CA GLY A 40 2.69 3.95 7.72
C GLY A 40 1.97 5.29 7.82
N ARG A 41 1.88 5.97 6.69
CA ARG A 41 1.18 7.24 6.50
C ARG A 41 0.31 7.18 5.27
N MET A 42 -0.87 7.78 5.35
CA MET A 42 -1.75 7.96 4.20
C MET A 42 -1.74 9.43 3.79
N HIS A 43 -1.57 9.65 2.50
CA HIS A 43 -1.62 10.94 1.84
C HIS A 43 -2.64 10.91 0.71
N VAL A 44 -3.25 12.06 0.48
CA VAL A 44 -4.15 12.31 -0.65
C VAL A 44 -3.66 13.54 -1.38
N THR A 45 -3.75 13.56 -2.72
CA THR A 45 -3.39 14.77 -3.48
C THR A 45 -4.42 15.86 -3.26
N ARG A 46 -3.98 17.12 -3.44
CA ARG A 46 -4.88 18.29 -3.35
C ARG A 46 -6.07 18.14 -4.30
N SER A 47 -5.83 17.74 -5.55
CA SER A 47 -6.90 17.56 -6.54
C SER A 47 -7.98 16.59 -6.05
N LEU A 48 -7.59 15.49 -5.39
CA LEU A 48 -8.53 14.53 -4.82
C LEU A 48 -9.29 15.10 -3.60
N MET A 49 -8.60 15.84 -2.73
CA MET A 49 -9.23 16.54 -1.59
C MET A 49 -10.27 17.58 -2.05
N GLU A 50 -9.99 18.27 -3.15
CA GLU A 50 -10.82 19.36 -3.68
C GLU A 50 -11.93 18.87 -4.62
N ALA A 51 -11.99 17.57 -4.93
CA ALA A 51 -13.00 16.98 -5.83
C ALA A 51 -14.46 17.12 -5.32
N GLY A 52 -14.66 17.44 -4.04
CA GLY A 52 -15.98 17.73 -3.46
C GLY A 52 -16.89 16.51 -3.33
N ASP A 53 -18.14 16.74 -2.91
CA ASP A 53 -19.26 15.78 -2.95
C ASP A 53 -19.00 14.36 -2.40
N GLY A 54 -18.14 14.27 -1.37
CA GLY A 54 -17.76 13.00 -0.75
C GLY A 54 -16.85 12.12 -1.61
N PHE A 55 -16.37 12.61 -2.77
CA PHE A 55 -15.54 11.85 -3.70
C PHE A 55 -14.28 11.30 -3.04
N MET A 56 -13.59 12.11 -2.23
CA MET A 56 -12.42 11.66 -1.47
C MET A 56 -12.74 10.46 -0.57
N ALA A 57 -13.90 10.45 0.09
CA ALA A 57 -14.30 9.33 0.95
C ALA A 57 -14.60 8.07 0.13
N GLU A 58 -15.20 8.20 -1.06
CA GLU A 58 -15.39 7.09 -2.00
C GLU A 58 -14.05 6.53 -2.48
N ALA A 59 -13.10 7.39 -2.84
CA ALA A 59 -11.76 7.02 -3.26
C ALA A 59 -10.99 6.29 -2.15
N VAL A 60 -11.04 6.80 -0.91
CA VAL A 60 -10.42 6.15 0.25
C VAL A 60 -11.06 4.78 0.49
N LYS A 61 -12.39 4.68 0.49
CA LYS A 61 -13.10 3.40 0.69
C LYS A 61 -12.76 2.38 -0.40
N ALA A 62 -12.84 2.78 -1.67
CA ALA A 62 -12.52 1.93 -2.81
C ALA A 62 -11.06 1.46 -2.78
N THR A 63 -10.13 2.35 -2.40
CA THR A 63 -8.73 1.99 -2.18
C THR A 63 -8.59 0.95 -1.08
N GLY A 64 -9.30 1.07 0.04
CA GLY A 64 -9.28 0.08 1.11
C GLY A 64 -9.87 -1.29 0.74
N GLU A 65 -10.88 -1.30 -0.12
CA GLU A 65 -11.62 -2.51 -0.55
C GLU A 65 -11.02 -3.19 -1.78
N PHE A 66 -10.09 -2.53 -2.49
CA PHE A 66 -9.48 -3.07 -3.71
C PHE A 66 -8.91 -4.49 -3.48
N ALA A 67 -9.13 -5.39 -4.43
CA ALA A 67 -8.70 -6.78 -4.32
C ALA A 67 -8.39 -7.42 -5.68
N THR A 68 -8.20 -6.59 -6.72
CA THR A 68 -8.03 -7.03 -8.11
C THR A 68 -6.60 -6.76 -8.56
N PHE A 69 -5.70 -7.70 -8.25
CA PHE A 69 -4.30 -7.66 -8.66
C PHE A 69 -4.11 -8.57 -9.87
N GLU A 70 -3.68 -7.99 -10.98
CA GLU A 70 -3.46 -8.64 -12.27
C GLU A 70 -1.99 -8.46 -12.67
N PRO A 71 -1.42 -9.37 -13.49
CA PRO A 71 0.00 -9.30 -13.85
C PRO A 71 0.44 -7.95 -14.46
N GLU A 72 -0.47 -7.22 -15.10
CA GLU A 72 -0.21 -5.91 -15.70
C GLU A 72 -0.08 -4.77 -14.67
N ASN A 73 -0.78 -4.86 -13.53
CA ASN A 73 -0.76 -3.82 -12.50
C ASN A 73 0.09 -4.18 -11.27
N ASP A 74 0.42 -5.46 -11.10
CA ASP A 74 1.16 -6.00 -9.97
C ASP A 74 2.19 -7.06 -10.43
N PRO A 75 3.18 -6.68 -11.26
CA PRO A 75 4.13 -7.64 -11.85
C PRO A 75 5.01 -8.35 -10.80
N GLU A 76 5.28 -7.67 -9.68
CA GLU A 76 6.09 -8.21 -8.59
C GLU A 76 5.26 -8.92 -7.53
N GLY A 77 3.92 -8.82 -7.57
CA GLY A 77 3.03 -9.43 -6.58
C GLY A 77 3.07 -8.74 -5.22
N TRP A 78 3.35 -7.44 -5.17
CA TRP A 78 3.54 -6.68 -3.93
C TRP A 78 2.28 -5.98 -3.45
N HIS A 79 1.23 -5.95 -4.28
CA HIS A 79 -0.02 -5.25 -3.97
C HIS A 79 0.21 -3.76 -3.65
N ASP A 80 1.15 -3.12 -4.34
CA ASP A 80 1.62 -1.76 -4.05
C ASP A 80 1.09 -0.69 -5.01
N PHE A 81 0.28 -1.08 -5.99
CA PHE A 81 -0.36 -0.16 -6.93
C PHE A 81 -1.77 -0.64 -7.31
N GLY A 82 -2.66 0.32 -7.58
CA GLY A 82 -3.96 0.00 -8.15
C GLY A 82 -4.68 1.21 -8.73
N ALA A 83 -5.71 0.91 -9.52
CA ALA A 83 -6.55 1.90 -10.17
C ALA A 83 -8.04 1.54 -9.98
N VAL A 84 -8.86 2.54 -9.66
CA VAL A 84 -10.32 2.38 -9.53
C VAL A 84 -11.04 3.48 -10.29
N GLU A 85 -12.14 3.11 -10.94
CA GLU A 85 -13.03 4.06 -11.62
C GLU A 85 -14.15 4.50 -10.67
N ILE A 86 -14.26 5.81 -10.42
CA ILE A 86 -15.26 6.40 -9.52
C ILE A 86 -15.90 7.57 -10.26
N ARG A 87 -17.22 7.48 -10.52
CA ARG A 87 -18.00 8.53 -11.21
C ARG A 87 -17.38 8.99 -12.56
N GLY A 88 -16.67 8.11 -13.26
CA GLY A 88 -16.01 8.40 -14.54
C GLY A 88 -14.62 9.05 -14.41
N GLU A 89 -14.09 9.17 -13.20
CA GLU A 89 -12.71 9.56 -12.92
C GLU A 89 -11.90 8.34 -12.48
N THR A 90 -10.71 8.21 -13.06
CA THR A 90 -9.73 7.21 -12.62
C THR A 90 -8.99 7.73 -11.39
N VAL A 91 -9.02 6.96 -10.31
CA VAL A 91 -8.23 7.19 -9.10
C VAL A 91 -7.12 6.15 -9.07
N PHE A 92 -5.88 6.61 -8.94
CA PHE A 92 -4.73 5.75 -8.65
C PHE A 92 -4.42 5.77 -7.16
N TRP A 93 -3.87 4.67 -6.70
CA TRP A 93 -3.21 4.60 -5.40
C TRP A 93 -1.92 3.82 -5.52
N LYS A 94 -0.97 4.13 -4.64
CA LYS A 94 0.30 3.41 -4.53
C LYS A 94 0.82 3.35 -3.11
N LEU A 95 1.67 2.37 -2.84
CA LEU A 95 2.43 2.22 -1.61
C LEU A 95 3.93 2.33 -1.90
N ASP A 96 4.56 3.39 -1.39
CA ASP A 96 6.02 3.45 -1.34
C ASP A 96 6.52 2.83 -0.04
N LEU A 97 7.56 2.00 -0.12
CA LEU A 97 8.16 1.31 1.02
C LEU A 97 9.51 1.94 1.35
N TYR A 98 9.58 2.69 2.44
CA TYR A 98 10.79 3.38 2.88
C TYR A 98 11.43 2.68 4.08
N GLU A 99 12.74 2.81 4.22
CA GLU A 99 13.45 2.42 5.43
C GLU A 99 12.94 3.27 6.62
N ALA A 100 12.53 2.61 7.70
CA ALA A 100 12.03 3.27 8.90
C ALA A 100 13.11 4.15 9.54
N GLY A 101 12.76 5.39 9.88
CA GLY A 101 13.71 6.35 10.44
C GLY A 101 14.61 7.04 9.42
N SER A 102 14.54 6.69 8.13
CA SER A 102 15.31 7.35 7.06
C SER A 102 14.81 8.76 6.69
N ASP A 103 13.66 9.17 7.21
CA ASP A 103 12.95 10.40 6.82
C ASP A 103 12.61 10.41 5.32
N PHE A 104 12.14 9.26 4.82
CA PHE A 104 11.73 9.03 3.43
C PHE A 104 12.84 9.20 2.39
N ARG A 105 14.11 9.05 2.80
CA ARG A 105 15.27 9.21 1.89
C ARG A 105 15.63 7.93 1.15
N TYR A 106 15.36 6.77 1.74
CA TYR A 106 15.80 5.48 1.22
C TYR A 106 14.63 4.50 1.15
N GLY A 107 14.57 3.73 0.06
CA GLY A 107 13.67 2.57 -0.03
C GLY A 107 14.08 1.51 0.98
N ALA A 108 13.13 0.75 1.49
CA ALA A 108 13.42 -0.34 2.42
C ALA A 108 14.22 -1.45 1.73
N GLU A 109 15.36 -1.85 2.29
CA GLU A 109 16.10 -3.03 1.83
C GLU A 109 15.40 -4.34 2.22
N THR A 110 14.60 -4.31 3.29
CA THR A 110 13.82 -5.44 3.83
C THR A 110 12.33 -5.10 3.90
N PRO A 111 11.64 -4.90 2.76
CA PRO A 111 10.23 -4.47 2.69
C PRO A 111 9.24 -5.47 3.32
N ASP A 112 9.65 -6.74 3.46
CA ASP A 112 8.92 -7.81 4.13
C ASP A 112 9.07 -7.78 5.67
N ASN A 113 9.93 -6.91 6.21
CA ASN A 113 10.03 -6.65 7.64
C ASN A 113 9.27 -5.35 8.02
N PRO A 114 8.11 -5.45 8.69
CA PRO A 114 7.29 -4.28 9.02
C PRO A 114 7.88 -3.42 10.16
N ALA A 115 8.86 -3.93 10.91
CA ALA A 115 9.54 -3.15 11.95
C ALA A 115 10.55 -2.15 11.37
N THR A 116 11.12 -2.45 10.21
CA THR A 116 12.14 -1.63 9.51
C THR A 116 11.58 -0.93 8.27
N THR A 117 10.28 -1.08 7.98
CA THR A 117 9.64 -0.53 6.79
C THR A 117 8.51 0.44 7.15
N MET A 118 8.57 1.66 6.62
CA MET A 118 7.52 2.67 6.67
C MET A 118 6.74 2.67 5.35
N ARG A 119 5.43 2.39 5.42
CA ARG A 119 4.54 2.39 4.26
C ARG A 119 3.92 3.76 4.02
N VAL A 120 4.00 4.26 2.80
CA VAL A 120 3.38 5.53 2.42
C VAL A 120 2.33 5.27 1.35
N LEU A 121 1.05 5.28 1.77
CA LEU A 121 -0.08 5.19 0.87
C LEU A 121 -0.37 6.56 0.29
N THR A 122 -0.33 6.70 -1.03
CA THR A 122 -0.77 7.90 -1.74
C THR A 122 -1.99 7.57 -2.57
N ILE A 123 -3.09 8.31 -2.39
CA ILE A 123 -4.30 8.20 -3.21
C ILE A 123 -4.45 9.50 -4.02
N MET A 124 -4.65 9.38 -5.32
CA MET A 124 -4.61 10.52 -6.23
C MET A 124 -5.52 10.30 -7.44
N LEU A 125 -5.89 11.39 -8.11
CA LEU A 125 -6.51 11.27 -9.42
C LEU A 125 -5.45 10.87 -10.45
N ALA A 126 -5.81 10.10 -11.46
CA ALA A 126 -4.85 9.62 -12.47
C ALA A 126 -4.12 10.76 -13.20
N ARG A 127 -4.72 11.96 -13.27
CA ARG A 127 -4.08 13.16 -13.85
C ARG A 127 -2.99 13.79 -12.97
N ASP A 128 -2.89 13.37 -11.71
CA ASP A 128 -1.83 13.81 -10.78
C ASP A 128 -0.60 12.88 -10.84
N TRP A 129 -0.67 11.79 -11.62
CA TRP A 129 0.38 10.79 -11.81
C TRP A 129 1.41 11.22 -12.85
#